data_AF-A0A662H8U4-F1
#
_entry.id   AF-A0A662H8U4-F1
#
_cell.length_a   1.000
_cell.length_b   1.000
_cell.length_c   1.000
_cell.angle_alpha   90.00
_cell.angle_beta   90.00
_cell.angle_gamma   90.00
#
_symmetry.space_group_name_H-M   'P 1'
#
loop_
_entity.id
_entity.type
_entity.pdbx_description
1 polymer ?
#
loop_
_entity_poly.entity_id
_entity_poly.type
_entity_poly.pdbx_seq_one_letter_code
_entity_poly.pdbx_strand_id
1 'polypeptide(L)'
;MPGISRSGITFSALLIMGVKEDKALIWSYLMGIPAVIAAGFYNFLRISFNVSIICIVSSALMAFVFGILSIDTMLRLSRKMNYEHLTISLGILYIILFIFSLLFQH
;
A
#
# COMPACT_ATOMS: atom_id res chain seq x y z
N MET A 1 -6.73 11.02 -4.75
CA MET A 1 -7.50 10.28 -5.77
C MET A 1 -7.52 8.80 -5.39
N PRO A 2 -8.68 8.13 -5.42
CA PRO A 2 -8.76 6.69 -5.21
C PRO A 2 -7.98 5.96 -6.31
N GLY A 3 -7.35 4.83 -5.97
CA GLY A 3 -6.58 4.02 -6.91
C GLY A 3 -5.09 4.34 -7.00
N ILE A 4 -4.64 5.53 -6.58
CA ILE A 4 -3.19 5.83 -6.61
C ILE A 4 -2.47 5.15 -5.43
N SER A 5 -1.42 4.39 -5.74
CA SER A 5 -0.55 3.76 -4.75
C SER A 5 0.20 4.82 -3.94
N ARG A 6 -0.23 5.00 -2.68
CA ARG A 6 0.32 6.01 -1.77
C ARG A 6 1.80 5.76 -1.45
N SER A 7 2.16 4.50 -1.18
CA SER A 7 3.54 4.10 -0.93
C SER A 7 4.44 4.26 -2.15
N GLY A 8 3.91 4.07 -3.36
CA GLY A 8 4.63 4.31 -4.62
C GLY A 8 4.96 5.78 -4.83
N ILE A 9 4.01 6.69 -4.60
CA ILE A 9 4.26 8.14 -4.72
C ILE A 9 5.33 8.59 -3.72
N THR A 10 5.19 8.20 -2.44
CA THR A 10 6.14 8.62 -1.39
C THR A 10 7.53 8.07 -1.65
N PHE A 11 7.63 6.81 -2.10
CA PHE A 11 8.90 6.20 -2.48
C PHE A 11 9.55 6.94 -3.66
N SER A 12 8.81 7.17 -4.75
CA SER A 12 9.32 7.89 -5.92
C SER A 12 9.73 9.32 -5.59
N ALA A 13 8.97 10.02 -4.74
CA ALA A 13 9.32 11.35 -4.27
C ALA A 13 10.65 11.35 -3.50
N LEU A 14 10.86 10.37 -2.61
CA LEU A 14 12.12 10.23 -1.86
C LEU A 14 13.31 9.94 -2.78
N LEU A 15 13.13 9.11 -3.81
CA LEU A 15 14.17 8.87 -4.82
C LEU A 15 14.52 10.13 -5.61
N ILE A 16 13.51 10.90 -6.04
CA ILE A 16 13.72 12.19 -6.73
C ILE A 16 14.47 13.17 -5.82
N MET A 17 14.25 13.12 -4.51
CA MET A 17 14.97 13.91 -3.51
C MET A 17 16.39 13.38 -3.21
N GLY A 18 16.85 12.32 -3.87
CA GLY A 18 18.19 11.75 -3.71
C GLY A 18 18.36 10.84 -2.49
N VAL A 19 17.26 10.38 -1.88
CA VAL A 19 17.33 9.39 -0.79
C VAL A 19 17.67 8.03 -1.38
N LYS A 20 18.65 7.34 -0.78
CA LYS A 20 19.02 5.97 -1.16
C LYS A 20 17.81 5.05 -1.13
N GLU A 21 17.76 4.10 -2.05
CA GLU A 21 16.60 3.25 -2.34
C GLU A 21 16.17 2.40 -1.13
N ASP A 22 17.16 1.85 -0.42
CA ASP A 22 16.97 1.09 0.81
C ASP A 22 16.25 1.93 1.89
N LYS A 23 16.70 3.17 2.08
CA LYS A 23 16.12 4.11 3.03
C LYS A 23 14.77 4.62 2.54
N ALA A 24 14.66 4.99 1.27
CA ALA A 24 13.45 5.55 0.69
C ALA A 24 12.26 4.60 0.87
N LEU A 25 12.47 3.29 0.73
CA LEU A 25 11.43 2.29 0.95
C LEU A 25 10.97 2.27 2.43
N ILE A 26 11.92 2.25 3.36
CA ILE A 26 11.65 2.24 4.81
C ILE A 26 10.92 3.52 5.23
N TRP A 27 11.37 4.68 4.75
CA TRP A 27 10.73 5.98 5.01
C TRP A 27 9.32 6.04 4.43
N SER A 28 9.08 5.49 3.25
CA SER A 28 7.74 5.40 2.66
C SER A 28 6.78 4.60 3.54
N TYR A 29 7.20 3.46 4.09
CA TYR A 29 6.39 2.67 5.04
C TYR A 29 6.14 3.42 6.35
N LEU A 30 7.17 4.05 6.93
CA LEU A 30 7.05 4.83 8.18
C LEU A 30 6.05 5.98 8.04
N MET A 31 6.08 6.70 6.91
CA MET A 31 5.11 7.76 6.62
C MET A 31 3.67 7.24 6.45
N GLY A 32 3.52 5.97 6.04
CA GLY A 32 2.21 5.32 5.91
C GLY A 32 1.50 5.09 7.25
N ILE A 33 2.24 4.83 8.33
CA ILE A 33 1.68 4.50 9.65
C ILE A 33 0.73 5.59 10.19
N PRO A 34 1.17 6.85 10.37
CA PRO A 34 0.29 7.90 10.90
C PRO A 34 -0.90 8.18 9.97
N ALA A 35 -0.70 8.08 8.66
CA ALA A 35 -1.76 8.29 7.67
C ALA A 35 -2.84 7.20 7.74
N VAL A 36 -2.44 5.93 7.91
CA VAL A 36 -3.38 4.80 8.05
C VAL A 36 -4.11 4.84 9.38
N ILE A 37 -3.43 5.19 10.48
CA ILE A 37 -4.06 5.36 11.79
C ILE A 37 -5.12 6.46 11.73
N ALA A 38 -4.76 7.63 11.18
CA ALA A 38 -5.69 8.75 11.04
C ALA A 38 -6.89 8.39 10.17
N ALA A 39 -6.66 7.71 9.04
CA ALA A 39 -7.74 7.24 8.16
C ALA A 39 -8.63 6.20 8.86
N GLY A 40 -8.05 5.26 9.62
CA GLY A 40 -8.78 4.27 10.38
C GLY A 40 -9.68 4.90 11.44
N PHE A 41 -9.14 5.84 12.22
CA PHE A 41 -9.90 6.59 13.21
C PHE A 41 -11.03 7.41 12.58
N TYR A 42 -10.75 8.09 11.47
CA TYR A 42 -11.76 8.84 10.74
C TYR A 42 -12.91 7.96 10.22
N ASN A 43 -12.60 6.77 9.70
CA ASN A 43 -13.62 5.82 9.25
C ASN A 43 -14.40 5.20 10.41
N PHE A 44 -13.73 4.95 11.54
CA PHE A 44 -14.38 4.42 12.75
C PHE A 44 -15.47 5.38 13.28
N LEU A 45 -15.19 6.69 13.28
CA LEU A 45 -16.18 7.72 13.68
C LEU A 45 -17.39 7.81 12.74
N ARG A 46 -17.31 7.23 11.54
CA ARG A 46 -18.35 7.29 10.49
C ARG A 46 -19.06 5.96 10.28
N ILE A 47 -18.71 4.93 11.05
CA ILE A 47 -19.28 3.60 10.89
C ILE A 47 -20.72 3.58 11.41
N SER A 48 -21.64 3.04 10.62
CA SER A 48 -22.99 2.72 11.08
C SER A 48 -22.94 1.43 11.91
N PHE A 49 -23.59 1.40 13.07
CA PHE A 49 -23.54 0.30 14.06
C PHE A 49 -24.16 -1.05 13.62
N ASN A 50 -24.32 -1.29 12.31
CA ASN A 50 -24.93 -2.51 11.76
C ASN A 50 -23.89 -3.59 11.36
N VAL A 51 -22.62 -3.42 11.75
CA VAL A 51 -21.54 -4.36 11.42
C VAL A 51 -21.26 -5.26 12.61
N SER A 52 -21.23 -6.59 12.39
CA SER A 52 -20.92 -7.56 13.44
C SER A 52 -19.52 -7.36 14.00
N ILE A 53 -19.41 -7.35 15.33
CA ILE A 53 -18.13 -7.21 16.04
C ILE A 53 -17.13 -8.32 15.64
N ILE A 54 -17.64 -9.52 15.35
CA ILE A 54 -16.83 -10.66 14.94
C ILE A 54 -16.13 -10.39 13.60
N CYS A 55 -16.82 -9.71 12.68
CA CYS A 55 -16.28 -9.35 11.37
C CYS A 55 -15.23 -8.25 11.48
N ILE A 56 -15.43 -7.29 12.39
CA ILE A 56 -14.47 -6.21 12.62
C ILE A 56 -13.17 -6.78 13.18
N VAL A 57 -13.24 -7.64 14.19
CA VAL A 57 -12.06 -8.23 14.81
C VAL A 57 -11.34 -9.18 13.85
N SER A 58 -12.07 -10.04 13.14
CA SER A 58 -11.45 -11.00 12.21
C SER A 58 -10.79 -10.30 11.02
N SER A 59 -11.43 -9.27 10.44
CA SER A 59 -10.84 -8.47 9.36
C SER A 59 -9.63 -7.68 9.82
N ALA A 60 -9.66 -7.09 11.02
CA ALA A 60 -8.50 -6.40 11.59
C ALA A 60 -7.32 -7.36 11.81
N LEU A 61 -7.56 -8.57 12.35
CA LEU A 61 -6.53 -9.59 12.53
C LEU A 61 -5.94 -10.03 11.19
N MET A 62 -6.77 -10.30 10.19
CA MET A 62 -6.29 -10.67 8.85
C MET A 62 -5.49 -9.55 8.22
N ALA A 63 -5.97 -8.31 8.27
CA ALA A 63 -5.25 -7.14 7.76
C ALA A 63 -3.90 -6.95 8.47
N PHE A 64 -3.83 -7.19 9.77
CA PHE A 64 -2.58 -7.13 10.54
C PHE A 64 -1.57 -8.19 10.09
N VAL A 65 -1.98 -9.45 10.01
CA VAL A 65 -1.11 -10.58 9.63
C VAL A 65 -0.60 -10.41 8.20
N PHE A 66 -1.51 -10.18 7.24
CA PHE A 66 -1.12 -9.98 5.85
C PHE A 66 -0.36 -8.67 5.64
N GLY A 67 -0.63 -7.64 6.45
CA GLY A 67 0.12 -6.39 6.44
C GLY A 67 1.60 -6.60 6.80
N ILE A 68 1.88 -7.30 7.90
CA ILE A 68 3.26 -7.63 8.29
C ILE A 68 3.93 -8.50 7.24
N LEU A 69 3.23 -9.54 6.75
CA LEU A 69 3.76 -10.44 5.73
C LEU A 69 4.11 -9.70 4.44
N SER A 70 3.26 -8.75 4.03
CA SER A 70 3.48 -7.92 2.84
C SER A 70 4.71 -7.03 3.01
N ILE A 71 4.87 -6.37 4.17
CA ILE A 71 6.03 -5.50 4.45
C ILE A 71 7.33 -6.31 4.43
N ASP A 72 7.36 -7.46 5.11
CA ASP A 72 8.54 -8.34 5.14
C ASP A 72 8.90 -8.84 3.73
N THR A 73 7.91 -9.30 2.98
CA THR A 73 8.10 -9.75 1.59
C THR A 73 8.67 -8.63 0.72
N MET A 74 8.13 -7.41 0.84
CA MET A 74 8.57 -6.28 0.01
C MET A 74 9.98 -5.80 0.37
N LEU A 75 10.32 -5.76 1.66
CA LEU A 75 11.68 -5.47 2.12
C LEU A 75 12.69 -6.51 1.64
N ARG A 76 12.31 -7.80 1.64
CA ARG A 76 13.16 -8.87 1.09
C ARG A 76 13.34 -8.76 -0.41
N LEU A 77 12.27 -8.44 -1.14
CA LEU A 77 12.28 -8.30 -2.60
C LEU A 77 13.14 -7.10 -3.04
N SER A 78 12.98 -5.96 -2.36
CA SER A 78 13.77 -4.75 -2.59
C SER A 78 15.28 -4.94 -2.41
N ARG A 79 15.71 -5.87 -1.55
CA ARG A 79 17.14 -6.19 -1.35
C ARG A 79 17.70 -7.15 -2.41
N LYS A 80 16.85 -7.97 -3.03
CA LYS A 80 17.26 -9.01 -4.00
C LYS A 80 17.14 -8.57 -5.45
N MET A 81 16.27 -7.61 -5.75
CA MET A 81 16.04 -7.11 -7.10
C MET A 81 16.42 -5.64 -7.22
N ASN A 82 17.00 -5.26 -8.36
CA ASN A 82 17.18 -3.86 -8.71
C ASN A 82 15.80 -3.17 -8.69
N TYR A 83 15.71 -2.04 -7.98
CA TYR A 83 14.48 -1.29 -7.75
C TYR A 83 13.75 -0.95 -9.06
N GLU A 84 14.49 -0.74 -10.15
CA GLU A 84 13.97 -0.46 -11.49
C GLU A 84 13.03 -1.56 -12.00
N HIS A 85 13.37 -2.82 -11.75
CA HIS A 85 12.58 -3.95 -12.21
C HIS A 85 11.31 -4.10 -11.38
N LEU A 86 11.38 -3.76 -10.08
CA LEU A 86 10.24 -3.72 -9.19
C LEU A 86 9.23 -2.65 -9.61
N THR A 87 9.70 -1.43 -9.86
CA THR A 87 8.84 -0.31 -10.29
C THR A 87 8.22 -0.55 -11.66
N ILE A 88 8.98 -1.10 -12.62
CA ILE A 88 8.45 -1.45 -13.94
C ILE A 88 7.38 -2.56 -13.82
N SER A 89 7.63 -3.60 -13.02
CA SER A 89 6.66 -4.69 -12.83
C SER A 89 5.36 -4.20 -12.21
N LEU A 90 5.42 -3.36 -11.17
CA LEU A 90 4.25 -2.76 -10.55
C LEU A 90 3.51 -1.80 -11.48
N GLY A 91 4.25 -1.03 -12.29
CA GLY A 91 3.69 -0.12 -13.29
C GLY A 91 2.92 -0.88 -14.38
N ILE A 92 3.49 -1.95 -14.91
CA ILE A 92 2.86 -2.82 -15.90
C ILE A 92 1.59 -3.45 -15.32
N LEU A 93 1.67 -3.99 -14.10
CA LEU A 93 0.51 -4.56 -13.40
C LEU A 93 -0.62 -3.53 -13.28
N TYR A 94 -0.29 -2.28 -12.93
CA TYR A 94 -1.28 -1.21 -12.83
C TYR A 94 -1.93 -0.88 -14.19
N ILE A 95 -1.15 -0.81 -15.26
CA ILE A 95 -1.66 -0.57 -16.62
C ILE A 95 -2.61 -1.70 -17.04
N ILE A 96 -2.26 -2.95 -16.78
CA ILE A 96 -3.11 -4.12 -17.08
C ILE A 96 -4.43 -4.03 -16.32
N LEU A 97 -4.39 -3.75 -15.02
CA LEU A 97 -5.59 -3.60 -14.20
C LEU A 97 -6.47 -2.43 -14.66
N PHE A 98 -5.85 -1.34 -15.09
CA PHE A 98 -6.56 -0.18 -15.63
C PHE A 98 -7.28 -0.51 -16.95
N ILE A 99 -6.61 -1.20 -17.88
CA ILE A 99 -7.20 -1.66 -19.14
C ILE A 99 -8.35 -2.64 -18.86
N PHE A 100 -8.15 -3.58 -17.94
CA PHE A 100 -9.19 -4.53 -17.54
C PHE A 100 -10.42 -3.82 -16.97
N SER A 101 -10.21 -2.83 -16.09
CA SER A 101 -11.29 -2.02 -15.53
C SER A 101 -12.07 -1.25 -16.59
N LEU A 102 -11.40 -0.77 -17.66
CA LEU A 102 -12.05 -0.09 -18.79
C LEU A 102 -12.89 -1.06 -19.62
N LEU A 103 -12.42 -2.29 -19.83
CA LEU A 103 -13.12 -3.31 -20.62
C LEU A 103 -14.35 -3.89 -19.92
N PHE A 104 -14.31 -4.02 -18.58
CA PHE A 104 -15.40 -4.59 -17.76
C PHE A 104 -16.35 -3.54 -17.15
N GLN A 105 -16.21 -2.26 -17.52
CA GLN A 105 -17.14 -1.19 -17.11
C GLN A 105 -18.41 -1.11 -17.97
N HIS A 106 -18.58 -2.03 -18.92
CA HIS A 106 -19.85 -2.34 -19.60
C HIS A 106 -20.43 -3.65 -19.04
#